data_AF-A0A7S2GNI5-F1
#
_entry.id   AF-A0A7S2GNI5-F1
#
_cell.length_a   1.000
_cell.length_b   1.000
_cell.length_c   1.000
_cell.angle_alpha   90.00
_cell.angle_beta   90.00
_cell.angle_gamma   90.00
#
_symmetry.space_group_name_H-M   'P 1'
#
loop_
_entity.id
_entity.type
_entity.pdbx_description
1 polymer ?
#
loop_
_entity_poly.entity_id
_entity_poly.type
_entity_poly.pdbx_seq_one_letter_code
_entity_poly.pdbx_strand_id
1 'polypeptide(L)'
;RMKEELTDKQRHVPVSAERLHTAGFVMFVIAMMCWLLDNYYCPALWRLPFGLPYPHLHTWWHLLTATALYSILIIYHLDDLRTSPSLRVRYLFGILPTVAI
;
A
#
# COMPACT_ATOMS: atom_id res chain seq x y z
N ARG A 1 6.87 -31.55 -16.39
CA ARG A 1 6.75 -31.68 -14.92
C ARG A 1 7.28 -30.47 -14.15
N MET A 2 8.59 -30.26 -13.99
CA MET A 2 9.11 -29.10 -13.21
C MET A 2 8.76 -27.72 -13.81
N LYS A 3 8.75 -27.59 -15.14
CA LYS A 3 8.27 -26.37 -15.82
C LYS A 3 6.77 -26.17 -15.65
N GLU A 4 5.97 -27.23 -15.58
CA GLU A 4 4.53 -27.16 -15.36
C GLU A 4 4.23 -26.75 -13.92
N GLU A 5 5.00 -27.23 -12.93
CA GLU A 5 4.90 -26.76 -11.52
C GLU A 5 5.35 -25.31 -11.34
N LEU A 6 6.35 -24.83 -12.08
CA LEU A 6 6.73 -23.42 -12.10
C LEU A 6 5.65 -22.56 -12.78
N THR A 7 5.04 -23.06 -13.85
CA THR A 7 3.92 -22.40 -14.54
C THR A 7 2.65 -22.42 -13.69
N ASP A 8 2.46 -23.44 -12.86
CA ASP A 8 1.35 -23.59 -11.91
C ASP A 8 1.57 -22.77 -10.63
N LYS A 9 2.82 -22.55 -10.19
CA LYS A 9 3.14 -21.54 -9.17
C LYS A 9 2.95 -20.12 -9.68
N GLN A 10 3.19 -19.90 -10.98
CA GLN A 10 2.90 -18.66 -11.69
C GLN A 10 1.40 -18.46 -11.97
N ARG A 11 0.53 -19.38 -11.52
CA ARG A 11 -0.93 -19.34 -11.72
C ARG A 11 -1.56 -18.19 -10.94
N HIS A 12 -1.67 -17.04 -11.60
CA HIS A 12 -2.46 -15.87 -11.23
C HIS A 12 -2.10 -15.25 -9.88
N VAL A 13 -1.39 -14.12 -9.92
CA VAL A 13 -1.63 -13.05 -8.94
C VAL A 13 -3.14 -12.80 -8.97
N PRO A 14 -3.87 -12.92 -7.83
CA PRO A 14 -5.29 -12.68 -7.85
C PRO A 14 -5.51 -11.27 -8.40
N VAL A 15 -6.46 -11.09 -9.33
CA VAL A 15 -6.75 -9.77 -9.95
C VAL A 15 -6.92 -8.68 -8.88
N SER A 16 -7.38 -9.05 -7.68
CA SER A 16 -7.44 -8.21 -6.49
C SER A 16 -6.09 -7.65 -6.04
N ALA A 17 -5.01 -8.43 -6.06
CA ALA A 17 -3.66 -7.97 -5.69
C ALA A 17 -3.05 -7.05 -6.75
N GLU A 18 -3.28 -7.28 -8.05
CA GLU A 18 -2.85 -6.34 -9.10
C GLU A 18 -3.58 -4.99 -9.00
N ARG A 19 -4.89 -5.02 -8.73
CA ARG A 19 -5.69 -3.82 -8.49
C ARG A 19 -5.22 -3.08 -7.24
N LEU A 20 -4.93 -3.80 -6.15
CA LEU A 20 -4.42 -3.23 -4.92
C LEU A 20 -3.02 -2.63 -5.10
N HIS A 21 -2.15 -3.30 -5.86
CA HIS A 21 -0.83 -2.79 -6.21
C HIS A 21 -0.92 -1.49 -7.01
N THR A 22 -1.76 -1.49 -8.06
CA THR A 22 -1.97 -0.31 -8.90
C THR A 22 -2.55 0.85 -8.09
N ALA A 23 -3.55 0.60 -7.24
CA ALA A 23 -4.11 1.61 -6.36
C ALA A 23 -3.08 2.15 -5.37
N GLY A 24 -2.30 1.27 -4.72
CA GLY A 24 -1.21 1.64 -3.81
C GLY A 24 -0.15 2.50 -4.50
N PHE A 25 0.25 2.14 -5.71
CA PHE A 25 1.20 2.90 -6.51
C PHE A 25 0.67 4.29 -6.88
N VAL A 26 -0.58 4.39 -7.34
CA VAL A 26 -1.22 5.68 -7.65
C VAL A 26 -1.31 6.56 -6.39
N MET A 27 -1.71 5.99 -5.25
CA MET A 27 -1.74 6.73 -3.97
C MET A 27 -0.35 7.22 -3.57
N PHE A 28 0.70 6.42 -3.76
CA PHE A 28 2.07 6.83 -3.50
C PHE A 28 2.51 8.00 -4.40
N VAL A 29 2.22 7.94 -5.70
CA VAL A 29 2.52 9.04 -6.63
C VAL A 29 1.81 10.33 -6.21
N ILE A 30 0.52 10.25 -5.87
CA ILE A 30 -0.24 11.41 -5.37
C ILE A 30 0.40 11.94 -4.07
N ALA A 31 0.81 11.04 -3.17
CA ALA A 31 1.49 11.43 -1.93
C ALA A 31 2.77 12.22 -2.23
N MET A 32 3.60 11.75 -3.16
CA MET A 32 4.83 12.46 -3.56
C MET A 32 4.53 13.84 -4.12
N MET A 33 3.45 13.98 -4.91
CA MET A 33 3.00 15.28 -5.39
C MET A 33 2.57 16.19 -4.24
N CYS A 34 1.79 15.68 -3.27
CA CYS A 34 1.42 16.45 -2.08
C CYS A 34 2.66 16.93 -1.30
N TRP A 35 3.65 16.07 -1.09
CA TRP A 35 4.89 16.41 -0.40
C TRP A 35 5.71 17.46 -1.16
N LEU A 36 5.87 17.30 -2.47
CA LEU A 36 6.59 18.27 -3.30
C LEU A 36 5.86 19.63 -3.30
N LEU A 37 4.54 19.64 -3.47
CA LEU A 37 3.76 20.86 -3.47
C LEU A 37 3.85 21.59 -2.12
N ASP A 38 3.76 20.85 -1.02
CA ASP A 38 3.88 21.39 0.34
C ASP A 38 5.26 22.04 0.56
N ASN A 39 6.35 21.40 0.12
CA ASN A 39 7.71 21.93 0.32
C ASN A 39 8.04 23.12 -0.60
N TYR A 40 7.70 23.03 -1.89
CA TYR A 40 8.10 24.05 -2.88
C TYR A 40 7.14 25.24 -2.95
N TYR A 41 5.85 25.02 -2.68
CA TYR A 41 4.80 26.03 -2.84
C TYR A 41 4.15 26.43 -1.51
N CYS A 42 4.79 26.16 -0.36
CA CYS A 42 4.31 26.61 0.96
C CYS A 42 3.88 28.10 1.00
N PRO A 43 4.66 29.07 0.44
CA PRO A 43 4.24 30.47 0.45
C PRO A 43 2.97 30.76 -0.36
N ALA A 44 2.74 30.00 -1.44
CA ALA A 44 1.56 30.13 -2.29
C ALA A 44 0.34 29.44 -1.65
N LEU A 45 0.55 28.26 -1.06
CA LEU A 45 -0.47 27.50 -0.34
C LEU A 45 -0.94 28.22 0.92
N TRP A 46 -0.08 29.01 1.58
CA TRP A 46 -0.50 29.83 2.73
C TRP A 46 -1.38 31.02 2.33
N ARG A 47 -1.31 31.46 1.07
CA ARG A 47 -2.01 32.65 0.55
C ARG A 47 -3.00 32.29 -0.55
N LEU A 48 -3.74 31.19 -0.36
CA LEU A 48 -4.75 30.80 -1.35
C LEU A 48 -5.80 31.93 -1.52
N PRO A 49 -6.20 32.22 -2.77
CA PRO A 49 -7.22 33.22 -3.05
C PRO A 49 -8.56 32.79 -2.44
N PHE A 50 -9.46 33.76 -2.26
CA PHE A 50 -10.81 33.53 -1.71
C PHE A 50 -10.86 33.09 -0.23
N GLY A 51 -9.78 33.28 0.54
CA GLY A 51 -9.76 32.97 1.97
C GLY A 51 -9.78 31.47 2.26
N LEU A 52 -9.37 30.64 1.29
CA LEU A 52 -9.27 29.20 1.47
C LEU A 52 -8.21 28.86 2.54
N PRO A 53 -8.52 27.92 3.45
CA PRO A 53 -7.56 27.51 4.48
C PRO A 53 -6.39 26.73 3.86
N TYR A 54 -5.28 26.70 4.59
CA TYR A 54 -4.11 25.91 4.21
C TYR A 54 -4.48 24.42 4.07
N PRO A 55 -4.25 23.78 2.91
CA PRO A 55 -4.75 22.43 2.64
C PRO A 55 -3.99 21.30 3.36
N HIS A 56 -3.03 21.62 4.26
CA HIS A 56 -2.26 20.66 5.07
C HIS A 56 -1.75 19.46 4.25
N LEU A 57 -1.15 19.72 3.08
CA LEU A 57 -0.72 18.68 2.13
C LEU A 57 0.30 17.72 2.74
N HIS A 58 1.11 18.16 3.70
CA HIS A 58 2.00 17.29 4.47
C HIS A 58 1.25 16.18 5.24
N THR A 59 0.09 16.48 5.81
CA THR A 59 -0.74 15.49 6.50
C THR A 59 -1.31 14.47 5.51
N TRP A 60 -1.74 14.94 4.34
CA TRP A 60 -2.20 14.07 3.26
C TRP A 60 -1.10 13.17 2.73
N TRP A 61 0.13 13.67 2.60
CA TRP A 61 1.29 12.86 2.24
C TRP A 61 1.50 11.69 3.22
N HIS A 62 1.48 11.94 4.53
CA HIS A 62 1.60 10.87 5.53
C HIS A 62 0.49 9.81 5.39
N LEU A 63 -0.76 10.24 5.23
CA LEU A 63 -1.89 9.32 5.10
C LEU A 63 -1.80 8.47 3.83
N LEU A 64 -1.47 9.09 2.70
CA LEU A 64 -1.39 8.42 1.40
C LEU A 64 -0.18 7.47 1.34
N THR A 65 0.99 7.88 1.85
CA THR A 65 2.18 7.00 1.90
C THR A 65 1.96 5.81 2.83
N ALA A 66 1.35 6.00 4.00
CA ALA A 66 1.01 4.91 4.90
C ALA A 66 0.03 3.92 4.25
N THR A 67 -0.98 4.42 3.53
CA THR A 67 -1.96 3.59 2.83
C THR A 67 -1.32 2.81 1.66
N ALA A 68 -0.42 3.44 0.92
CA ALA A 68 0.34 2.78 -0.15
C ALA A 68 1.25 1.68 0.40
N LEU A 69 1.97 1.95 1.49
CA LEU A 69 2.83 0.95 2.16
C LEU A 69 2.00 -0.21 2.69
N TYR A 70 0.87 0.07 3.34
CA TYR A 70 -0.05 -0.96 3.83
C TYR A 70 -0.54 -1.88 2.70
N SER A 71 -0.84 -1.31 1.52
CA SER A 71 -1.25 -2.07 0.34
C SER A 71 -0.17 -3.07 -0.10
N ILE A 72 1.10 -2.65 -0.09
CA ILE A 72 2.24 -3.53 -0.43
C ILE A 72 2.42 -4.63 0.63
N LEU A 73 2.32 -4.29 1.91
CA LEU A 73 2.45 -5.26 3.01
C LEU A 73 1.37 -6.34 2.94
N ILE A 74 0.13 -5.98 2.60
CA ILE A 74 -0.95 -6.97 2.37
C ILE A 74 -0.58 -7.91 1.23
N ILE A 75 -0.09 -7.37 0.11
CA ILE A 75 0.30 -8.20 -1.06
C ILE A 75 1.41 -9.17 -0.67
N TYR A 76 2.43 -8.69 0.04
CA TYR A 76 3.52 -9.52 0.54
C TYR A 76 3.02 -10.62 1.50
N HIS A 77 2.14 -10.26 2.43
CA HIS A 77 1.56 -11.23 3.37
C HIS A 77 0.73 -12.30 2.64
N LEU A 78 -0.07 -11.92 1.65
CA LEU A 78 -0.82 -12.87 0.83
C LEU A 78 0.11 -13.82 0.04
N ASP A 79 1.25 -13.33 -0.42
CA ASP A 79 2.25 -14.12 -1.14
C ASP A 79 3.02 -15.08 -0.20
N ASP A 80 3.35 -14.64 1.01
CA ASP A 80 3.98 -15.48 2.04
C ASP A 80 3.07 -16.67 2.45
N LEU A 81 1.78 -16.40 2.67
CA LEU A 81 0.77 -17.43 2.94
C LEU A 81 0.61 -18.42 1.79
N ARG A 82 0.82 -17.97 0.55
CA ARG A 82 0.77 -18.82 -0.64
C ARG A 82 2.00 -19.73 -0.75
N THR A 83 3.15 -19.25 -0.28
CA THR A 83 4.45 -19.93 -0.46
C THR A 83 4.74 -20.96 0.64
N SER A 84 4.13 -20.81 1.82
CA SER A 84 4.31 -21.72 2.97
C SER A 84 3.04 -22.54 3.30
N PRO A 85 2.84 -23.73 2.72
CA PRO A 85 1.71 -24.61 3.05
C PRO A 85 1.76 -25.19 4.49
N SER A 86 2.85 -24.99 5.23
CA SER A 86 3.01 -25.46 6.62
C SER A 86 2.69 -24.40 7.68
N LEU A 87 2.49 -23.13 7.29
CA LEU A 87 2.25 -22.05 8.25
C LEU A 87 0.76 -21.95 8.59
N ARG A 88 0.41 -22.37 9.81
CA ARG A 88 -0.96 -22.27 10.31
C ARG A 88 -1.16 -20.89 10.95
N VAL A 89 -1.78 -19.97 10.21
CA VAL A 89 -2.12 -18.64 10.72
C VAL A 89 -3.06 -18.78 11.92
N ARG A 90 -2.66 -18.26 13.07
CA ARG A 90 -3.49 -18.21 14.27
C ARG A 90 -3.79 -16.75 14.57
N TYR A 91 -5.06 -16.41 14.73
CA TYR A 91 -5.46 -15.04 15.06
C TYR A 91 -5.55 -14.91 16.58
N LEU A 92 -4.72 -14.05 17.17
CA LEU A 92 -4.85 -13.67 18.57
C LEU A 92 -5.90 -12.54 18.67
N PHE A 93 -6.93 -12.76 19.49
CA PHE A 93 -8.07 -11.84 19.67
C PHE A 93 -8.82 -11.46 18.38
N GLY A 94 -8.69 -12.25 17.30
CA GLY A 94 -9.37 -11.99 16.02
C GLY A 94 -8.88 -10.76 15.24
N ILE A 95 -7.84 -10.07 15.73
CA ILE A 95 -7.34 -8.81 15.13
C ILE A 95 -5.88 -8.96 14.71
N LEU A 96 -5.06 -9.69 15.48
CA LEU A 96 -3.63 -9.81 15.21
C LEU A 96 -3.31 -11.21 14.68
N PRO A 97 -2.96 -11.37 13.38
CA PRO A 97 -2.42 -12.62 12.90
C PRO A 97 -1.04 -12.84 13.55
N THR A 98 -0.91 -13.90 14.35
CA THR A 98 0.37 -14.34 14.88
C THR A 98 0.84 -15.57 14.10
N VAL A 99 2.13 -15.56 13.80
CA VAL A 99 2.81 -16.58 13.01
C VAL A 99 3.44 -17.56 13.99
N ALA A 100 2.85 -18.75 14.14
CA ALA A 100 3.43 -19.83 14.92
C ALA A 100 4.12 -20.82 13.96
N ILE A 101 5.40 -21.10 14.23
CA ILE A 101 6.23 -22.10 13.53
C ILE A 101 5.88 -23.48 14.08
#